data_AF-A0A9D6KX68-F1
#
_entry.id   AF-A0A9D6KX68-F1
#
_cell.length_a   1.000
_cell.length_b   1.000
_cell.length_c   1.000
_cell.angle_alpha   90.00
_cell.angle_beta   90.00
_cell.angle_gamma   90.00
#
_symmetry.space_group_name_H-M   'P 1'
#
loop_
_entity.id
_entity.type
_entity.pdbx_description
1 polymer ?
#
loop_
_entity_poly.entity_id
_entity_poly.type
_entity_poly.pdbx_seq_one_letter_code
_entity_poly.pdbx_strand_id
1 'polypeptide(L)'
;MSEELGPRKLAAIMSIDIAGYSAMSEINEAGAAALVARVRALIAETASAQGGRLFNTAGDGFMLEFASAAGALETAERVRAGVGREPIRIGVHVGDVILGQNGDLLGHSVNIAARLQQLARPGSIVVSLDVRRAVRGKLAHRLHPAGAVQLDKMSETLEIFTLEAV
;
A
#
# COMPACT_ATOMS: atom_id res chain seq x y z
N MET A 1 -5.01 -5.48 -31.47
CA MET A 1 -6.09 -5.83 -30.53
C MET A 1 -6.03 -4.80 -29.42
N SER A 2 -6.93 -3.82 -29.42
CA SER A 2 -6.98 -2.80 -28.37
C SER A 2 -7.56 -3.44 -27.12
N GLU A 3 -6.84 -3.39 -26.00
CA GLU A 3 -7.33 -3.90 -24.72
C GLU A 3 -8.57 -3.10 -24.31
N GLU A 4 -9.72 -3.76 -24.24
CA GLU A 4 -10.96 -3.14 -23.81
C GLU A 4 -10.96 -3.06 -22.28
N LEU A 5 -10.77 -1.85 -21.76
CA LEU A 5 -10.69 -1.54 -20.35
C LEU A 5 -12.08 -1.58 -19.69
N GLY A 6 -12.15 -2.13 -18.47
CA GLY A 6 -13.38 -2.17 -17.68
C GLY A 6 -13.78 -0.80 -17.10
N PRO A 7 -14.88 -0.75 -16.34
CA PRO A 7 -15.40 0.51 -15.80
C PRO A 7 -14.42 1.17 -14.83
N ARG A 8 -14.47 2.50 -14.79
CA ARG A 8 -13.77 3.31 -13.78
C ARG A 8 -14.52 3.24 -12.45
N LYS A 9 -13.77 3.13 -11.36
CA LYS A 9 -14.30 3.20 -9.99
C LYS A 9 -13.33 3.92 -9.06
N LEU A 10 -13.86 4.49 -7.99
CA LEU A 10 -13.06 4.99 -6.87
C LEU A 10 -12.62 3.82 -5.98
N ALA A 11 -11.35 3.79 -5.58
CA ALA A 11 -10.82 2.78 -4.66
C ALA A 11 -9.71 3.37 -3.78
N ALA A 12 -9.54 2.78 -2.58
CA ALA A 12 -8.33 2.94 -1.80
C ALA A 12 -7.31 1.88 -2.24
N ILE A 13 -6.15 2.31 -2.69
CA ILE A 13 -5.06 1.46 -3.16
C ILE A 13 -3.95 1.47 -2.13
N MET A 14 -3.51 0.28 -1.75
CA MET A 14 -2.37 0.08 -0.86
C MET A 14 -1.25 -0.65 -1.60
N SER A 15 -0.04 -0.12 -1.47
CA SER A 15 1.19 -0.76 -1.92
C SER A 15 2.04 -1.12 -0.71
N ILE A 16 2.54 -2.35 -0.67
CA ILE A 16 3.43 -2.87 0.38
C ILE A 16 4.69 -3.41 -0.29
N ASP A 17 5.85 -3.17 0.32
CA ASP A 17 7.16 -3.61 -0.15
C ASP A 17 8.05 -4.01 1.03
N ILE A 18 8.98 -4.95 0.84
CA ILE A 18 9.91 -5.39 1.87
C ILE A 18 11.27 -4.73 1.58
N ALA A 19 11.64 -3.72 2.36
CA ALA A 19 12.89 -3.00 2.09
C ALA A 19 14.11 -3.91 2.27
N GLY A 20 15.02 -3.88 1.28
CA GLY A 20 16.23 -4.70 1.28
C GLY A 20 16.01 -6.18 0.92
N TYR A 21 14.85 -6.55 0.37
CA TYR A 21 14.54 -7.93 -0.02
C TYR A 21 15.63 -8.57 -0.88
N SER A 22 16.11 -7.88 -1.92
CA SER A 22 17.15 -8.44 -2.82
C SER A 22 18.41 -8.85 -2.05
N ALA A 23 18.92 -7.99 -1.16
CA ALA A 23 20.09 -8.30 -0.35
C ALA A 23 19.82 -9.43 0.66
N MET A 24 18.63 -9.49 1.26
CA MET A 24 18.26 -10.60 2.14
C MET A 24 18.19 -11.93 1.38
N SER A 25 17.65 -11.92 0.16
CA SER A 25 17.52 -13.11 -0.68
C SER A 25 18.87 -13.63 -1.16
N GLU A 26 19.83 -12.75 -1.43
CA GLU A 26 21.21 -13.16 -1.78
C GLU A 26 21.93 -13.86 -0.63
N ILE A 27 21.69 -13.42 0.62
CA ILE A 27 22.32 -13.99 1.81
C ILE A 27 21.60 -15.28 2.26
N ASN A 28 20.26 -15.26 2.24
CA ASN A 28 19.42 -16.36 2.70
C ASN A 28 18.06 -16.35 1.97
N GLU A 29 18.02 -17.00 0.81
CA GLU A 29 16.83 -17.13 -0.02
C GLU A 29 15.63 -17.74 0.74
N ALA A 30 15.86 -18.80 1.52
CA ALA A 30 14.79 -19.46 2.27
C ALA A 30 14.18 -18.54 3.34
N GLY A 31 15.01 -17.74 4.02
CA GLY A 31 14.56 -16.75 4.99
C GLY A 31 13.75 -15.62 4.35
N ALA A 32 14.22 -15.11 3.20
CA ALA A 32 13.52 -14.09 2.44
C ALA A 32 12.15 -14.57 1.94
N ALA A 33 12.09 -15.80 1.39
CA ALA A 33 10.85 -16.43 0.96
C ALA A 33 9.87 -16.64 2.12
N ALA A 34 10.36 -17.06 3.30
CA ALA A 34 9.54 -17.21 4.50
C ALA A 34 8.96 -15.87 5.00
N LEU A 35 9.71 -14.77 4.87
CA LEU A 35 9.22 -13.43 5.17
C LEU A 35 8.10 -13.02 4.21
N VAL A 36 8.29 -13.17 2.90
CA VAL A 36 7.24 -12.89 1.89
C VAL A 36 5.98 -13.71 2.16
N ALA A 37 6.11 -15.00 2.49
CA ALA A 37 4.99 -15.87 2.83
C ALA A 37 4.23 -15.38 4.08
N ARG A 38 4.96 -14.95 5.13
CA ARG A 38 4.36 -14.39 6.35
C ARG A 38 3.62 -13.08 6.08
N VAL A 39 4.22 -12.16 5.32
CA VAL A 39 3.56 -10.90 4.93
C VAL A 39 2.29 -11.19 4.11
N ARG A 40 2.37 -12.12 3.16
CA ARG A 40 1.22 -12.55 2.35
C ARG A 40 0.08 -13.14 3.20
N ALA A 41 0.40 -13.97 4.20
CA ALA A 41 -0.59 -14.55 5.10
C ALA A 41 -1.31 -13.47 5.93
N LEU A 42 -0.55 -12.53 6.51
CA LEU A 42 -1.10 -11.39 7.25
C LEU A 42 -1.98 -10.51 6.37
N ILE A 43 -1.55 -10.25 5.13
CA ILE A 43 -2.35 -9.53 4.14
C ILE A 43 -3.68 -10.26 3.88
N ALA A 44 -3.65 -11.56 3.62
CA ALA A 44 -4.86 -12.32 3.31
C ALA A 44 -5.86 -12.30 4.47
N GLU A 45 -5.38 -12.49 5.70
CA GLU A 45 -6.20 -12.43 6.92
C GLU A 45 -6.82 -11.04 7.12
N THR A 46 -5.98 -10.00 7.08
CA THR A 46 -6.39 -8.65 7.48
C THR A 46 -7.14 -7.90 6.39
N ALA A 47 -6.84 -8.14 5.10
CA ALA A 47 -7.53 -7.51 3.99
C ALA A 47 -8.96 -8.05 3.85
N SER A 48 -9.15 -9.37 3.95
CA SER A 48 -10.49 -9.98 3.86
C SER A 48 -11.43 -9.43 4.93
N ALA A 49 -10.94 -9.29 6.17
CA ALA A 49 -11.71 -8.70 7.28
C ALA A 49 -12.14 -7.24 7.04
N GLN A 50 -11.44 -6.52 6.16
CA GLN A 50 -11.70 -5.11 5.83
C GLN A 50 -12.31 -4.93 4.43
N GLY A 51 -12.80 -6.02 3.81
CA GLY A 51 -13.38 -5.98 2.46
C GLY A 51 -12.37 -5.62 1.37
N GLY A 52 -11.09 -5.82 1.64
CA GLY A 52 -10.01 -5.63 0.67
C GLY A 52 -9.63 -6.92 -0.05
N ARG A 53 -8.95 -6.76 -1.18
CA ARG A 53 -8.36 -7.88 -1.92
C ARG A 53 -6.98 -7.53 -2.43
N LEU A 54 -6.12 -8.54 -2.48
CA LEU A 54 -4.88 -8.50 -3.24
C LEU A 54 -5.24 -8.61 -4.73
N PHE A 55 -4.90 -7.60 -5.53
CA PHE A 55 -5.18 -7.63 -6.98
C PHE A 55 -3.92 -7.87 -7.80
N ASN A 56 -2.74 -7.54 -7.29
CA ASN A 56 -1.48 -7.75 -7.99
C ASN A 56 -0.33 -7.99 -7.00
N THR A 57 0.70 -8.71 -7.45
CA THR A 57 1.98 -8.89 -6.76
C THR A 57 3.12 -8.72 -7.75
N ALA A 58 4.13 -7.93 -7.38
CA ALA A 58 5.31 -7.71 -8.19
C ALA A 58 6.54 -8.05 -7.35
N GLY A 59 7.09 -9.26 -7.52
CA GLY A 59 8.19 -9.76 -6.69
C GLY A 59 7.78 -9.89 -5.23
N ASP A 60 8.45 -9.14 -4.36
CA ASP A 60 8.19 -9.02 -2.92
C ASP A 60 7.18 -7.92 -2.57
N GLY A 61 6.70 -7.18 -3.57
CA GLY A 61 5.67 -6.16 -3.43
C GLY A 61 4.24 -6.69 -3.58
N PHE A 62 3.32 -6.09 -2.84
CA PHE A 62 1.89 -6.43 -2.84
C PHE A 62 1.03 -5.20 -3.14
N MET A 63 0.01 -5.38 -3.98
CA MET A 63 -0.95 -4.33 -4.32
C MET A 63 -2.36 -4.76 -3.96
N LEU A 64 -2.99 -3.98 -3.10
CA LEU A 64 -4.30 -4.27 -2.55
C LEU A 64 -5.27 -3.15 -2.89
N GLU A 65 -6.54 -3.51 -3.06
CA GLU A 65 -7.64 -2.55 -3.17
C GLU A 65 -8.64 -2.72 -2.04
N PHE A 66 -9.25 -1.60 -1.65
CA PHE A 66 -10.32 -1.52 -0.67
C PHE A 66 -11.38 -0.54 -1.15
N ALA A 67 -12.65 -0.80 -0.82
CA ALA A 67 -13.72 0.17 -0.99
C ALA A 67 -13.66 1.33 0.03
N SER A 68 -12.90 1.16 1.12
CA SER A 68 -12.80 2.11 2.23
C SER A 68 -11.35 2.43 2.55
N ALA A 69 -11.03 3.73 2.64
CA ALA A 69 -9.73 4.20 3.10
C ALA A 69 -9.44 3.80 4.56
N ALA A 70 -10.47 3.71 5.39
CA ALA A 70 -10.33 3.26 6.77
C ALA A 70 -9.98 1.78 6.83
N GLY A 71 -10.63 0.95 6.00
CA GLY A 71 -10.30 -0.48 5.87
C GLY A 71 -8.85 -0.68 5.42
N ALA A 72 -8.40 0.09 4.43
CA ALA A 72 -7.00 0.09 4.02
C ALA A 72 -6.06 0.46 5.19
N LEU A 73 -6.31 1.56 5.90
CA LEU A 73 -5.41 1.98 6.98
C LEU A 73 -5.39 1.00 8.17
N GLU A 74 -6.52 0.36 8.48
CA GLU A 74 -6.58 -0.69 9.49
C GLU A 74 -5.78 -1.93 9.07
N THR A 75 -5.90 -2.37 7.82
CA THR A 75 -5.10 -3.46 7.28
C THR A 75 -3.61 -3.11 7.31
N ALA A 76 -3.23 -1.90 6.91
CA ALA A 76 -1.83 -1.45 6.93
C ALA A 76 -1.22 -1.54 8.33
N GLU A 77 -1.92 -1.04 9.35
CA GLU A 77 -1.47 -1.10 10.75
C GLU A 77 -1.36 -2.55 11.26
N ARG A 78 -2.34 -3.41 10.94
CA ARG A 78 -2.30 -4.82 11.37
C ARG A 78 -1.19 -5.60 10.71
N VAL A 79 -0.97 -5.42 9.40
CA VAL A 79 0.14 -6.07 8.70
C VAL A 79 1.47 -5.60 9.30
N ARG A 80 1.65 -4.28 9.48
CA ARG A 80 2.85 -3.70 10.09
C ARG A 80 3.12 -4.21 11.50
N ALA A 81 2.11 -4.24 12.36
CA ALA A 81 2.24 -4.77 13.71
C ALA A 81 2.49 -6.29 13.74
N GLY A 82 1.85 -7.04 12.83
CA GLY A 82 1.97 -8.49 12.75
C GLY A 82 3.30 -8.96 12.18
N VAL A 83 3.92 -8.19 11.29
CA VAL A 83 5.26 -8.53 10.80
C VAL A 83 6.31 -8.25 11.88
N GLY A 84 6.19 -7.17 12.66
CA GLY A 84 7.11 -6.88 13.76
C GLY A 84 8.19 -5.86 13.39
N ARG A 85 9.47 -6.26 13.47
CA ARG A 85 10.62 -5.36 13.21
C ARG A 85 11.10 -5.39 11.77
N GLU A 86 10.52 -6.25 10.95
CA GLU A 86 10.91 -6.42 9.56
C GLU A 86 10.54 -5.17 8.74
N PRO A 87 11.38 -4.82 7.76
CA PRO A 87 11.44 -3.49 7.20
C PRO A 87 10.39 -3.28 6.10
N ILE A 88 9.11 -3.47 6.40
CA ILE A 88 8.05 -3.24 5.41
C ILE A 88 7.78 -1.75 5.21
N ARG A 89 7.53 -1.36 3.97
CA ARG A 89 7.13 0.00 3.58
C ARG A 89 5.71 -0.06 3.05
N ILE A 90 4.84 0.85 3.48
CA ILE A 90 3.45 0.89 3.04
C ILE A 90 3.08 2.27 2.53
N GLY A 91 2.42 2.31 1.36
CA GLY A 91 1.84 3.51 0.77
C GLY A 91 0.34 3.33 0.57
N VAL A 92 -0.47 4.33 0.93
CA VAL A 92 -1.93 4.29 0.72
C VAL A 92 -2.41 5.55 0.03
N HIS A 93 -3.26 5.39 -1.00
CA HIS A 93 -3.90 6.48 -1.72
C HIS A 93 -5.36 6.15 -2.04
N VAL A 94 -6.20 7.18 -2.25
CA VAL A 94 -7.57 7.03 -2.71
C VAL A 94 -7.72 7.78 -4.03
N GLY A 95 -8.21 7.10 -5.05
CA GLY A 95 -8.45 7.72 -6.34
C GLY A 95 -9.11 6.79 -7.34
N ASP A 96 -9.37 7.31 -8.53
CA ASP A 96 -9.97 6.54 -9.61
C ASP A 96 -9.01 5.48 -10.13
N VAL A 97 -9.54 4.29 -10.38
CA VAL A 97 -8.86 3.18 -11.03
C VAL A 97 -9.72 2.58 -12.13
N ILE A 98 -9.08 1.90 -13.06
CA ILE A 98 -9.71 1.20 -14.18
C ILE A 98 -9.49 -0.29 -13.97
N LEU A 99 -10.56 -1.09 -14.09
CA LEU A 99 -10.48 -2.54 -13.96
C LEU A 99 -9.92 -3.15 -15.25
N GLY A 100 -8.80 -3.87 -15.16
CA GLY A 100 -8.27 -4.70 -16.24
C GLY A 100 -8.98 -6.05 -16.33
N GLN A 101 -8.85 -6.75 -17.46
CA GLN A 101 -9.56 -8.02 -17.71
C GLN A 101 -9.19 -9.13 -16.70
N ASN A 102 -7.95 -9.13 -16.21
CA ASN A 102 -7.46 -10.12 -15.25
C ASN A 102 -7.84 -9.79 -13.79
N GLY A 103 -8.67 -8.78 -13.58
CA GLY A 103 -8.99 -8.27 -12.24
C GLY A 103 -7.94 -7.33 -11.65
N ASP A 104 -6.89 -7.02 -12.42
CA ASP A 104 -5.90 -5.99 -12.10
C ASP A 104 -6.53 -4.60 -12.08
N LEU A 105 -5.86 -3.67 -11.39
CA LEU A 105 -6.23 -2.26 -11.42
C LEU A 105 -5.13 -1.45 -12.08
N LEU A 106 -5.56 -0.58 -12.96
CA LEU A 106 -4.69 0.31 -13.72
C LEU A 106 -5.07 1.75 -13.45
N GLY A 107 -4.12 2.66 -13.69
CA GLY A 107 -4.35 4.09 -13.63
C GLY A 107 -3.41 4.83 -12.69
N HIS A 108 -3.56 6.15 -12.69
CA HIS A 108 -2.66 7.06 -11.97
C HIS A 108 -2.64 6.79 -10.46
N SER A 109 -3.78 6.48 -9.85
CA SER A 109 -3.92 6.22 -8.42
C SER A 109 -3.10 5.01 -7.94
N VAL A 110 -2.93 3.99 -8.78
CA VAL A 110 -2.09 2.82 -8.50
C VAL A 110 -0.62 3.23 -8.42
N ASN A 111 -0.18 4.06 -9.37
CA ASN A 111 1.18 4.59 -9.39
C ASN A 111 1.44 5.50 -8.19
N ILE A 112 0.49 6.37 -7.81
CA ILE A 112 0.62 7.22 -6.61
C ILE A 112 0.85 6.34 -5.37
N ALA A 113 0.03 5.31 -5.15
CA ALA A 113 0.18 4.42 -3.99
C ALA A 113 1.58 3.76 -3.93
N ALA A 114 2.08 3.28 -5.07
CA ALA A 114 3.43 2.71 -5.16
C ALA A 114 4.53 3.76 -4.87
N ARG A 115 4.38 5.01 -5.32
CA ARG A 115 5.35 6.07 -5.01
C ARG A 115 5.29 6.52 -3.55
N LEU A 116 4.11 6.58 -2.95
CA LEU A 116 3.98 6.83 -1.51
C LEU A 116 4.68 5.74 -0.69
N GLN A 117 4.54 4.47 -1.10
CA GLN A 117 5.25 3.36 -0.48
C GLN A 117 6.77 3.56 -0.56
N GLN A 118 7.29 4.00 -1.70
CA GLN A 118 8.73 4.24 -1.88
C GLN A 118 9.27 5.36 -0.96
N LEU A 119 8.44 6.35 -0.64
CA LEU A 119 8.76 7.43 0.32
C LEU A 119 8.72 6.97 1.78
N ALA A 120 8.06 5.85 2.07
CA ALA A 120 7.96 5.35 3.43
C ALA A 120 9.33 4.87 3.93
N ARG A 121 9.65 5.22 5.17
CA ARG A 121 10.77 4.60 5.90
C ARG A 121 10.40 3.15 6.22
N PRO A 122 11.37 2.23 6.32
CA PRO A 122 11.13 0.89 6.84
C PRO A 122 10.34 0.91 8.15
N GLY A 123 9.26 0.13 8.22
CA GLY A 123 8.37 0.05 9.37
C GLY A 123 7.34 1.20 9.50
N SER A 124 7.19 2.03 8.46
CA SER A 124 6.23 3.16 8.47
C SER A 124 5.19 3.06 7.34
N ILE A 125 4.10 3.80 7.50
CA ILE A 125 3.04 3.95 6.51
C ILE A 125 3.00 5.41 6.07
N VAL A 126 2.98 5.64 4.75
CA VAL A 126 2.76 6.96 4.15
C VAL A 126 1.40 6.96 3.45
N VAL A 127 0.63 8.02 3.63
CA VAL A 127 -0.69 8.17 3.00
C VAL A 127 -0.86 9.55 2.35
N SER A 128 -1.67 9.65 1.31
CA SER A 128 -2.03 10.95 0.72
C SER A 128 -3.00 11.75 1.61
N LEU A 129 -3.10 13.04 1.35
CA LEU A 129 -4.13 13.91 1.93
C LEU A 129 -5.55 13.37 1.72
N ASP A 130 -5.84 12.72 0.59
CA ASP A 130 -7.16 12.13 0.31
C ASP A 130 -7.52 11.01 1.29
N VAL A 131 -6.56 10.14 1.61
CA VAL A 131 -6.72 9.11 2.66
C VAL A 131 -6.97 9.80 4.00
N ARG A 132 -6.14 10.79 4.35
CA ARG A 132 -6.31 11.55 5.60
C ARG A 132 -7.70 12.19 5.69
N ARG A 133 -8.23 12.71 4.58
CA ARG A 133 -9.57 13.33 4.50
C ARG A 133 -10.70 12.30 4.52
N ALA A 134 -10.46 11.07 4.08
CA ALA A 134 -11.45 10.00 4.07
C ALA A 134 -11.56 9.24 5.40
N VAL A 135 -10.52 9.22 6.24
CA VAL A 135 -10.50 8.45 7.51
C VAL A 135 -10.91 9.31 8.71
N ARG A 136 -11.57 8.69 9.71
CA ARG A 136 -11.98 9.30 10.99
C ARG A 136 -11.55 8.42 12.16
N GLY A 137 -11.67 8.92 13.39
CA GLY A 137 -11.43 8.17 14.61
C GLY A 137 -9.94 7.99 14.96
N LYS A 138 -9.65 6.97 15.79
CA LYS A 138 -8.33 6.81 16.44
C LYS A 138 -7.15 6.79 15.48
N LEU A 139 -7.27 6.10 14.34
CA LEU A 139 -6.19 6.05 13.35
C LEU A 139 -5.97 7.40 12.66
N ALA A 140 -7.04 8.15 12.36
CA ALA A 140 -6.90 9.49 11.78
C ALA A 140 -6.15 10.47 12.70
N HIS A 141 -6.30 10.32 14.02
CA HIS A 141 -5.59 11.14 15.01
C HIS A 141 -4.10 10.81 15.13
N ARG A 142 -3.68 9.63 14.67
CA ARG A 142 -2.27 9.20 14.67
C ARG A 142 -1.54 9.53 13.36
N LEU A 143 -2.25 10.07 12.37
CA LEU A 143 -1.64 10.53 11.11
C LEU A 143 -1.02 11.91 11.32
N HIS A 144 0.29 12.00 11.11
CA HIS A 144 1.05 13.24 11.26
C HIS A 144 1.39 13.83 9.90
N PRO A 145 1.22 15.15 9.68
CA PRO A 145 1.64 15.80 8.45
C PRO A 145 3.14 15.58 8.20
N ALA A 146 3.51 15.20 6.97
CA ALA A 146 4.89 14.98 6.56
C ALA A 146 5.31 15.87 5.38
N GLY A 147 4.55 16.94 5.13
CA GLY A 147 4.82 17.94 4.11
C GLY A 147 4.22 17.60 2.75
N ALA A 148 4.59 18.41 1.75
CA ALA A 148 4.18 18.25 0.37
C ALA A 148 5.35 17.71 -0.46
N VAL A 149 5.10 16.69 -1.28
CA VAL A 149 6.11 15.99 -2.06
C VAL A 149 5.70 15.91 -3.52
N GLN A 150 6.65 16.14 -4.41
CA GLN A 150 6.49 15.81 -5.82
C GLN A 150 6.92 14.36 -6.02
N LEU A 151 6.00 13.52 -6.48
CA LEU A 151 6.29 12.10 -6.70
C LEU A 151 7.16 11.92 -7.95
N ASP A 152 8.06 10.94 -7.92
CA ASP A 152 8.96 10.68 -9.06
C ASP A 152 8.17 10.39 -10.34
N LYS A 153 8.52 11.11 -11.42
CA LYS A 153 7.86 11.08 -12.73
C LYS A 153 6.40 11.58 -12.71
N MET A 154 6.05 12.45 -11.76
CA MET A 154 4.74 13.11 -11.69
C MET A 154 4.88 14.63 -11.60
N SER A 155 4.01 15.36 -12.30
CA SER A 155 3.96 16.83 -12.25
C SER A 155 3.22 17.36 -11.02
N GLU A 156 2.41 16.51 -10.38
CA GLU A 156 1.61 16.88 -9.22
C GLU A 156 2.41 16.82 -7.91
N THR A 157 2.14 17.77 -7.03
CA THR A 157 2.63 17.77 -5.65
C THR A 157 1.52 17.29 -4.73
N LEU A 158 1.78 16.28 -3.92
CA LEU A 158 0.83 15.73 -2.96
C LEU A 158 1.26 16.07 -1.53
N GLU A 159 0.32 16.56 -0.73
CA GLU A 159 0.47 16.55 0.73
C GLU A 159 0.38 15.12 1.26
N ILE A 160 1.32 14.74 2.11
CA ILE A 160 1.44 13.40 2.67
C ILE A 160 1.40 13.42 4.20
N PHE A 161 0.99 12.29 4.75
CA PHE A 161 0.94 12.03 6.18
C PHE A 161 1.62 10.70 6.48
N THR A 162 2.22 10.59 7.66
CA THR A 162 2.86 9.37 8.13
C THR A 162 2.13 8.78 9.32
N LEU A 163 2.19 7.46 9.41
CA LEU A 163 1.86 6.70 10.61
C LEU A 163 3.07 5.85 10.98
N GLU A 164 3.66 6.15 12.13
CA GLU A 164 4.88 5.50 12.61
C GLU A 164 4.56 4.34 13.58
N ALA A 165 5.59 3.54 13.85
CA ALA A 165 5.54 2.56 14.91
C ALA A 165 5.37 3.22 16.28
N VAL A 166 4.55 2.57 17.11
CA VAL A 166 4.42 2.90 18.54
C VAL A 166 5.53 2.16 19.27
#